data_AF-A0A7H8S7M3-F1
#
_entry.id   AF-A0A7H8S7M3-F1
#
_cell.length_a   1.000
_cell.length_b   1.000
_cell.length_c   1.000
_cell.angle_alpha   90.00
_cell.angle_beta   90.00
_cell.angle_gamma   90.00
#
_symmetry.space_group_name_H-M   'P 1'
#
loop_
_entity.id
_entity.type
_entity.pdbx_description
1 polymer ?
#
loop_
_entity_poly.entity_id
_entity_poly.type
_entity_poly.pdbx_seq_one_letter_code
_entity_poly.pdbx_strand_id
1 'polypeptide(L)'
;MSSEIPPYRNGDRAISSKKLKENLTKLRFCETGLNQANIMAAHGRCIGDFQSAHDLTVDGIAGQDTLEKIDEALSSRYREGDSGDHIVALKEDLTALGFANWSDPTPYYGPITAGVVEDFQSAYGLEVTGGADKITLETIENNVVKIFIDPGHGDHDTGGRGFGLNEKDVVLDIALETVEVLESEYKGANVNISRTTDTFVELEERAQMANDWDADYFVSIHNNAYNGSAHGFESYIYDGNVSANTIEKQEQIHHYIADELNKRNNIDNRGMKSRNFNVLRNTTMSAILLELLFIDNWAENTLLQDSGYRKELGKVTADAIANSFNLERR
;
A
#
# COMPACT_ATOMS: atom_id res chain seq x y z
N MET A 1 30.46 8.05 37.47
CA MET A 1 29.81 8.98 36.54
C MET A 1 29.14 8.13 35.50
N SER A 2 27.83 7.97 35.65
CA SER A 2 27.00 7.07 34.85
C SER A 2 26.88 7.63 33.44
N SER A 3 27.26 6.83 32.44
CA SER A 3 27.04 7.10 31.03
C SER A 3 25.54 6.94 30.73
N GLU A 4 24.84 8.05 30.59
CA GLU A 4 23.48 8.09 30.04
C GLU A 4 23.51 7.56 28.60
N ILE A 5 22.70 6.53 28.36
CA ILE A 5 22.43 5.99 27.04
C ILE A 5 21.42 6.95 26.36
N PRO A 6 21.68 7.45 25.13
CA PRO A 6 20.79 8.41 24.47
C PRO A 6 19.45 7.76 24.07
N PRO A 7 18.35 8.52 24.01
CA PRO A 7 17.06 8.04 23.54
C PRO A 7 17.11 7.64 22.05
N TYR A 8 16.34 6.60 21.73
CA TYR A 8 16.18 5.96 20.43
C TYR A 8 16.18 6.94 19.24
N ARG A 9 16.97 6.62 18.21
CA ARG A 9 17.01 7.35 16.94
C ARG A 9 16.42 6.49 15.81
N ASN A 10 15.87 7.17 14.82
CA ASN A 10 15.26 6.61 13.61
C ASN A 10 16.12 5.47 13.00
N GLY A 11 15.56 4.27 12.88
CA GLY A 11 16.22 3.09 12.27
C GLY A 11 16.39 1.85 13.17
N ASP A 12 16.09 1.93 14.48
CA ASP A 12 16.07 0.76 15.35
C ASP A 12 14.76 -0.02 15.17
N ARG A 13 14.83 -1.36 15.22
CA ARG A 13 13.74 -2.34 14.91
C ARG A 13 12.51 -2.24 15.83
N ALA A 14 11.84 -1.11 15.81
CA ALA A 14 10.66 -0.79 16.59
C ALA A 14 9.47 -0.63 15.64
N ILE A 15 8.32 -1.14 16.09
CA ILE A 15 6.99 -0.76 15.60
C ILE A 15 7.01 0.74 15.27
N SER A 16 6.69 1.12 14.02
CA SER A 16 6.70 2.52 13.62
C SER A 16 5.84 3.34 14.58
N SER A 17 6.16 4.62 14.84
CA SER A 17 5.36 5.47 15.75
C SER A 17 3.87 5.49 15.39
N LYS A 18 3.55 5.16 14.12
CA LYS A 18 2.21 4.99 13.61
C LYS A 18 1.58 3.63 13.99
N LYS A 19 2.26 2.50 13.79
CA LYS A 19 1.78 1.18 14.22
C LYS A 19 1.59 1.13 15.74
N LEU A 20 2.44 1.82 16.52
CA LEU A 20 2.26 2.00 17.96
C LEU A 20 0.98 2.77 18.30
N LYS A 21 0.70 3.85 17.56
CA LYS A 21 -0.52 4.65 17.73
C LYS A 21 -1.78 3.87 17.39
N GLU A 22 -1.76 3.11 16.30
CA GLU A 22 -2.85 2.22 15.89
C GLU A 22 -3.10 1.16 16.95
N ASN A 23 -2.03 0.51 17.42
CA ASN A 23 -2.07 -0.47 18.49
C ASN A 23 -2.73 0.08 19.76
N LEU A 24 -2.30 1.26 20.23
CA LEU A 24 -2.90 1.94 21.38
C LEU A 24 -4.35 2.38 21.12
N THR A 25 -4.70 2.72 19.87
CA THR A 25 -6.09 3.03 19.47
C THR A 25 -6.96 1.76 19.52
N LYS A 26 -6.48 0.63 18.98
CA LYS A 26 -7.15 -0.69 19.05
C LYS A 26 -7.39 -1.11 20.49
N LEU A 27 -6.45 -0.81 21.38
CA LEU A 27 -6.53 -1.07 22.81
C LEU A 27 -7.31 -0.01 23.60
N ARG A 28 -7.86 1.03 22.94
CA ARG A 28 -8.65 2.12 23.54
C ARG A 28 -7.89 3.04 24.51
N PHE A 29 -6.59 3.20 24.30
CA PHE A 29 -5.75 4.14 25.04
C PHE A 29 -5.43 5.42 24.27
N CYS A 30 -5.94 5.58 23.04
CA CYS A 30 -5.73 6.78 22.24
C CYS A 30 -6.97 7.15 21.42
N GLU A 31 -7.42 8.42 21.50
CA GLU A 31 -8.52 8.96 20.67
C GLU A 31 -8.01 9.46 19.31
N THR A 32 -8.81 9.26 18.25
CA THR A 32 -8.55 9.78 16.91
C THR A 32 -9.08 11.22 16.77
N GLY A 33 -8.36 12.09 16.04
CA GLY A 33 -8.85 13.42 15.64
C GLY A 33 -8.12 14.68 16.16
N LEU A 34 -6.91 14.57 16.74
CA LEU A 34 -6.18 15.76 17.21
C LEU A 34 -5.36 16.44 16.10
N ASN A 35 -5.48 17.77 16.03
CA ASN A 35 -4.73 18.65 15.11
C ASN A 35 -3.21 18.66 15.35
N GLN A 36 -2.45 19.02 14.31
CA GLN A 36 -0.98 18.87 14.20
C GLN A 36 -0.16 19.52 15.34
N ALA A 37 -0.73 20.52 16.04
CA ALA A 37 -0.10 21.18 17.18
C ALA A 37 -0.05 20.34 18.47
N ASN A 38 -0.81 19.24 18.57
CA ASN A 38 -0.97 18.44 19.80
C ASN A 38 -0.35 17.03 19.73
N ILE A 39 0.31 16.65 18.62
CA ILE A 39 0.73 15.27 18.33
C ILE A 39 1.80 14.75 19.31
N MET A 40 2.81 15.55 19.67
CA MET A 40 3.86 15.10 20.60
C MET A 40 3.35 14.99 22.06
N ALA A 41 2.42 15.83 22.47
CA ALA A 41 1.83 15.78 23.82
C ALA A 41 0.74 14.70 23.95
N ALA A 42 0.09 14.32 22.84
CA ALA A 42 -0.90 13.25 22.81
C ALA A 42 -0.25 11.85 22.84
N HIS A 43 0.89 11.65 22.16
CA HIS A 43 1.56 10.35 22.10
C HIS A 43 2.06 9.85 23.46
N GLY A 44 2.78 10.69 24.21
CA GLY A 44 3.27 10.31 25.54
C GLY A 44 2.14 10.06 26.55
N ARG A 45 0.98 10.71 26.36
CA ARG A 45 -0.22 10.45 27.18
C ARG A 45 -0.84 9.09 26.89
N CYS A 46 -1.08 8.75 25.61
CA CYS A 46 -1.66 7.45 25.25
C CYS A 46 -0.77 6.28 25.72
N ILE A 47 0.55 6.43 25.58
CA ILE A 47 1.52 5.46 26.09
C ILE A 47 1.47 5.41 27.63
N GLY A 48 1.44 6.56 28.30
CA GLY A 48 1.36 6.65 29.76
C GLY A 48 0.07 6.05 30.34
N ASP A 49 -1.08 6.26 29.69
CA ASP A 49 -2.36 5.71 30.09
C ASP A 49 -2.37 4.17 29.95
N PHE A 50 -1.81 3.65 28.86
CA PHE A 50 -1.60 2.21 28.67
C PHE A 50 -0.65 1.64 29.73
N GLN A 51 0.50 2.28 29.94
CA GLN A 51 1.46 1.86 30.97
C GLN A 51 0.81 1.83 32.36
N SER A 52 -0.01 2.83 32.69
CA SER A 52 -0.73 2.90 33.96
C SER A 52 -1.78 1.81 34.13
N ALA A 53 -2.45 1.40 33.05
CA ALA A 53 -3.50 0.37 33.11
C ALA A 53 -2.96 -1.06 33.14
N HIS A 54 -1.69 -1.24 32.77
CA HIS A 54 -1.03 -2.54 32.67
C HIS A 54 0.13 -2.72 33.65
N ASP A 55 0.16 -1.93 34.72
CA ASP A 55 1.15 -1.99 35.82
C ASP A 55 2.62 -1.87 35.34
N LEU A 56 2.85 -1.03 34.32
CA LEU A 56 4.18 -0.72 33.79
C LEU A 56 4.73 0.59 34.38
N THR A 57 6.01 0.87 34.12
CA THR A 57 6.61 2.18 34.40
C THR A 57 5.93 3.25 33.54
N VAL A 58 5.30 4.24 34.17
CA VAL A 58 4.61 5.34 33.47
C VAL A 58 5.59 6.46 33.14
N ASP A 59 6.28 6.34 32.02
CA ASP A 59 7.22 7.34 31.50
C ASP A 59 6.78 7.96 30.17
N GLY A 60 5.69 7.46 29.58
CA GLY A 60 5.17 7.90 28.28
C GLY A 60 6.06 7.49 27.11
N ILE A 61 7.01 6.58 27.32
CA ILE A 61 7.96 6.07 26.33
C ILE A 61 7.67 4.60 26.09
N ALA A 62 7.39 4.21 24.84
CA ALA A 62 7.19 2.82 24.49
C ALA A 62 8.51 2.05 24.43
N GLY A 63 9.11 1.80 25.59
CA GLY A 63 10.25 0.90 25.76
C GLY A 63 9.85 -0.57 25.56
N GLN A 64 10.83 -1.47 25.62
CA GLN A 64 10.64 -2.89 25.33
C GLN A 64 9.46 -3.52 26.10
N ASP A 65 9.40 -3.35 27.43
CA ASP A 65 8.31 -3.90 28.25
C ASP A 65 6.92 -3.35 27.87
N THR A 66 6.87 -2.08 27.45
CA THR A 66 5.62 -1.45 26.98
C THR A 66 5.20 -2.01 25.64
N LEU A 67 6.14 -2.18 24.70
CA LEU A 67 5.87 -2.79 23.40
C LEU A 67 5.43 -4.24 23.54
N GLU A 68 6.13 -5.04 24.37
CA GLU A 68 5.76 -6.44 24.65
C GLU A 68 4.36 -6.54 25.27
N LYS A 69 3.99 -5.62 26.16
CA LYS A 69 2.66 -5.62 26.79
C LYS A 69 1.56 -5.13 25.85
N ILE A 70 1.86 -4.16 24.98
CA ILE A 70 0.95 -3.73 23.90
C ILE A 70 0.70 -4.91 22.97
N ASP A 71 1.75 -5.61 22.56
CA ASP A 71 1.64 -6.81 21.73
C ASP A 71 0.89 -7.93 22.46
N GLU A 72 1.11 -8.14 23.75
CA GLU A 72 0.35 -9.08 24.57
C GLU A 72 -1.14 -8.70 24.62
N ALA A 73 -1.45 -7.42 24.84
CA ALA A 73 -2.81 -6.93 24.91
C ALA A 73 -3.53 -7.00 23.55
N LEU A 74 -2.81 -6.77 22.45
CA LEU A 74 -3.34 -6.97 21.09
C LEU A 74 -3.47 -8.45 20.73
N SER A 75 -2.59 -9.28 21.28
CA SER A 75 -2.66 -10.74 21.12
C SER A 75 -3.82 -11.37 21.88
N SER A 76 -4.63 -10.59 22.62
CA SER A 76 -5.92 -11.04 23.09
C SER A 76 -6.89 -11.16 21.91
N ARG A 77 -6.84 -12.35 21.29
CA ARG A 77 -7.69 -12.95 20.24
C ARG A 77 -8.94 -12.14 19.88
N TYR A 78 -9.08 -11.81 18.59
CA TYR A 78 -10.37 -11.33 18.08
C TYR A 78 -11.38 -12.48 18.09
N ARG A 79 -12.58 -12.22 18.58
CA ARG A 79 -13.64 -13.23 18.75
C ARG A 79 -15.02 -12.60 18.60
N GLU A 80 -16.04 -13.45 18.57
CA GLU A 80 -17.42 -12.99 18.56
C GLU A 80 -17.72 -11.99 19.68
N GLY A 81 -18.35 -10.88 19.31
CA GLY A 81 -18.66 -9.77 20.21
C GLY A 81 -17.68 -8.60 20.12
N ASP A 82 -16.49 -8.81 19.55
CA ASP A 82 -15.51 -7.73 19.37
C ASP A 82 -15.96 -6.74 18.29
N SER A 83 -15.48 -5.49 18.39
CA SER A 83 -15.75 -4.48 17.38
C SER A 83 -14.72 -3.35 17.28
N GLY A 84 -14.53 -2.84 16.06
CA GLY A 84 -13.73 -1.66 15.76
C GLY A 84 -13.05 -1.75 14.40
N ASP A 85 -12.25 -0.74 14.05
CA ASP A 85 -11.56 -0.63 12.76
C ASP A 85 -10.59 -1.80 12.50
N HIS A 86 -10.06 -2.42 13.56
CA HIS A 86 -9.24 -3.62 13.45
C HIS A 86 -10.01 -4.85 12.94
N ILE A 87 -11.32 -4.91 13.18
CA ILE A 87 -12.19 -5.98 12.65
C ILE A 87 -12.53 -5.69 11.19
N VAL A 88 -12.65 -4.42 10.82
CA VAL A 88 -12.80 -4.00 9.41
C VAL A 88 -11.56 -4.43 8.62
N ALA A 89 -10.36 -4.07 9.10
CA ALA A 89 -9.09 -4.47 8.49
C ALA A 89 -8.93 -5.99 8.36
N LEU A 90 -9.25 -6.77 9.41
CA LEU A 90 -9.24 -8.24 9.33
C LEU A 90 -10.13 -8.75 8.18
N LYS A 91 -11.33 -8.18 8.02
CA LYS A 91 -12.29 -8.60 6.99
C LYS A 91 -11.86 -8.20 5.59
N GLU A 92 -11.23 -7.04 5.44
CA GLU A 92 -10.59 -6.61 4.19
C GLU A 92 -9.49 -7.60 3.80
N ASP A 93 -8.61 -7.97 4.72
CA ASP A 93 -7.53 -8.93 4.47
C ASP A 93 -8.06 -10.33 4.12
N LEU A 94 -9.09 -10.82 4.83
CA LEU A 94 -9.75 -12.10 4.49
C LEU A 94 -10.44 -12.05 3.11
N THR A 95 -10.94 -10.89 2.69
CA THR A 95 -11.51 -10.68 1.36
C THR A 95 -10.42 -10.66 0.28
N ALA A 96 -9.30 -9.98 0.55
CA ALA A 96 -8.11 -9.99 -0.30
C ALA A 96 -7.58 -11.42 -0.49
N LEU A 97 -7.60 -12.25 0.55
CA LEU A 97 -7.21 -13.66 0.50
C LEU A 97 -8.24 -14.58 -0.19
N GLY A 98 -9.45 -14.08 -0.46
CA GLY A 98 -10.50 -14.82 -1.15
C GLY A 98 -11.36 -15.72 -0.27
N PHE A 99 -11.36 -15.51 1.05
CA PHE A 99 -12.23 -16.22 1.99
C PHE A 99 -13.60 -15.55 2.15
N ALA A 100 -13.74 -14.31 1.70
CA ALA A 100 -14.99 -13.57 1.75
C ALA A 100 -15.14 -12.58 0.57
N ASN A 101 -16.28 -11.91 0.52
CA ASN A 101 -16.60 -10.89 -0.49
C ASN A 101 -17.35 -9.72 0.14
N TRP A 102 -16.81 -9.14 1.22
CA TRP A 102 -17.40 -7.98 1.87
C TRP A 102 -16.95 -6.69 1.18
N SER A 103 -17.89 -5.95 0.60
CA SER A 103 -17.61 -4.66 -0.06
C SER A 103 -17.52 -3.48 0.91
N ASP A 104 -18.20 -3.56 2.06
CA ASP A 104 -18.18 -2.56 3.14
C ASP A 104 -18.33 -3.30 4.48
N PRO A 105 -17.23 -3.91 4.99
CA PRO A 105 -17.30 -4.78 6.14
C PRO A 105 -17.65 -4.00 7.40
N THR A 106 -18.69 -4.46 8.11
CA THR A 106 -19.06 -3.87 9.41
C THR A 106 -17.93 -4.03 10.43
N PRO A 107 -17.81 -3.13 11.44
CA PRO A 107 -16.80 -3.24 12.46
C PRO A 107 -17.07 -4.37 13.47
N TYR A 108 -18.15 -5.15 13.33
CA TYR A 108 -18.57 -6.16 14.31
C TYR A 108 -18.07 -7.57 13.95
N TYR A 109 -17.42 -8.26 14.88
CA TYR A 109 -17.05 -9.66 14.73
C TYR A 109 -18.21 -10.54 15.21
N GLY A 110 -18.92 -11.14 14.25
CA GLY A 110 -20.07 -12.02 14.52
C GLY A 110 -19.87 -13.44 13.98
N PRO A 111 -20.90 -14.29 14.05
CA PRO A 111 -20.82 -15.69 13.62
C PRO A 111 -20.38 -15.89 12.17
N ILE A 112 -20.72 -14.96 11.27
CA ILE A 112 -20.26 -15.02 9.87
C ILE A 112 -18.74 -14.78 9.80
N THR A 113 -18.22 -13.83 10.56
CA THR A 113 -16.77 -13.55 10.63
C THR A 113 -16.03 -14.72 11.25
N ALA A 114 -16.57 -15.31 12.32
CA ALA A 114 -16.02 -16.51 12.94
C ALA A 114 -15.91 -17.66 11.93
N GLY A 115 -16.98 -17.95 11.18
CA GLY A 115 -16.96 -19.00 10.16
C GLY A 115 -15.93 -18.76 9.05
N VAL A 116 -15.77 -17.51 8.58
CA VAL A 116 -14.72 -17.19 7.59
C VAL A 116 -13.32 -17.39 8.17
N VAL A 117 -13.11 -17.05 9.44
CA VAL A 117 -11.84 -17.33 10.13
C VAL A 117 -11.61 -18.83 10.30
N GLU A 118 -12.64 -19.63 10.54
CA GLU A 118 -12.54 -21.10 10.57
C GLU A 118 -12.12 -21.66 9.20
N ASP A 119 -12.72 -21.16 8.11
CA ASP A 119 -12.37 -21.54 6.74
C ASP A 119 -10.91 -21.20 6.42
N PHE A 120 -10.47 -20.00 6.80
CA PHE A 120 -9.07 -19.58 6.68
C PHE A 120 -8.13 -20.48 7.49
N GLN A 121 -8.43 -20.69 8.78
CA GLN A 121 -7.62 -21.54 9.66
C GLN A 121 -7.50 -22.95 9.08
N SER A 122 -8.60 -23.52 8.59
CA SER A 122 -8.61 -24.84 7.95
C SER A 122 -7.73 -24.89 6.70
N ALA A 123 -7.83 -23.88 5.81
CA ALA A 123 -7.05 -23.83 4.57
C ALA A 123 -5.54 -23.70 4.80
N TYR A 124 -5.13 -22.99 5.86
CA TYR A 124 -3.73 -22.79 6.23
C TYR A 124 -3.20 -23.81 7.27
N GLY A 125 -4.01 -24.80 7.65
CA GLY A 125 -3.61 -25.86 8.58
C GLY A 125 -3.40 -25.39 10.03
N LEU A 126 -4.10 -24.32 10.43
CA LEU A 126 -4.10 -23.78 11.79
C LEU A 126 -5.14 -24.48 12.69
N GLU A 127 -5.10 -24.22 13.99
CA GLU A 127 -6.16 -24.65 14.90
C GLU A 127 -7.46 -23.92 14.57
N VAL A 128 -8.51 -24.67 14.25
CA VAL A 128 -9.82 -24.13 13.88
C VAL A 128 -10.59 -23.76 15.14
N THR A 129 -10.61 -22.46 15.46
CA THR A 129 -11.25 -21.92 16.68
C THR A 129 -12.32 -20.88 16.39
N GLY A 130 -12.35 -20.33 15.16
CA GLY A 130 -13.21 -19.22 14.78
C GLY A 130 -12.89 -17.89 15.45
N GLY A 131 -11.84 -17.84 16.29
CA GLY A 131 -11.22 -16.62 16.77
C GLY A 131 -9.90 -16.37 16.07
N ALA A 132 -9.59 -15.12 15.75
CA ALA A 132 -8.31 -14.74 15.17
C ALA A 132 -7.30 -14.49 16.30
N ASP A 133 -6.56 -15.53 16.66
CA ASP A 133 -5.43 -15.43 17.59
C ASP A 133 -4.17 -14.88 16.90
N LYS A 134 -3.08 -14.73 17.65
CA LYS A 134 -1.82 -14.18 17.13
C LYS A 134 -1.31 -14.93 15.89
N ILE A 135 -1.33 -16.26 15.91
CA ILE A 135 -0.84 -17.07 14.79
C ILE A 135 -1.74 -16.88 13.57
N THR A 136 -3.06 -16.85 13.78
CA THR A 136 -4.03 -16.58 12.70
C THR A 136 -3.79 -15.20 12.09
N LEU A 137 -3.68 -14.15 12.91
CA LEU A 137 -3.46 -12.78 12.46
C LEU A 137 -2.12 -12.61 11.74
N GLU A 138 -1.03 -13.17 12.26
CA GLU A 138 0.28 -13.16 11.59
C GLU A 138 0.24 -13.94 10.27
N THR A 139 -0.51 -15.04 10.21
CA THR A 139 -0.65 -15.80 8.95
C THR A 139 -1.44 -15.00 7.92
N ILE A 140 -2.50 -14.27 8.33
CA ILE A 140 -3.24 -13.37 7.44
C ILE A 140 -2.34 -12.25 6.93
N GLU A 141 -1.68 -11.51 7.85
CA GLU A 141 -0.81 -10.37 7.51
C GLU A 141 0.32 -10.78 6.55
N ASN A 142 0.96 -11.93 6.76
CA ASN A 142 2.04 -12.41 5.90
C ASN A 142 1.60 -12.90 4.51
N ASN A 143 0.31 -13.10 4.28
CA ASN A 143 -0.23 -13.55 2.98
C ASN A 143 -0.98 -12.44 2.23
N VAL A 144 -1.05 -11.23 2.80
CA VAL A 144 -1.61 -10.03 2.15
C VAL A 144 -0.48 -9.06 1.83
N VAL A 145 -0.57 -8.45 0.65
CA VAL A 145 0.31 -7.38 0.20
C VAL A 145 -0.54 -6.15 -0.06
N LYS A 146 -0.23 -5.05 0.63
CA LYS A 146 -0.91 -3.77 0.50
C LYS A 146 -0.23 -2.94 -0.59
N ILE A 147 -0.90 -2.82 -1.72
CA ILE A 147 -0.40 -2.15 -2.92
C ILE A 147 -1.11 -0.80 -3.06
N PHE A 148 -0.35 0.28 -3.04
CA PHE A 148 -0.88 1.62 -3.24
C PHE A 148 -0.61 2.11 -4.67
N ILE A 149 -1.68 2.37 -5.42
CA ILE A 149 -1.63 2.84 -6.80
C ILE A 149 -1.81 4.36 -6.84
N ASP A 150 -0.97 5.06 -7.60
CA ASP A 150 -1.01 6.51 -7.73
C ASP A 150 -1.10 6.93 -9.20
N PRO A 151 -2.30 7.19 -9.74
CA PRO A 151 -2.42 7.82 -11.05
C PRO A 151 -1.96 9.28 -10.97
N GLY A 152 -0.89 9.60 -11.70
CA GLY A 152 -0.29 10.93 -11.73
C GLY A 152 -1.27 12.05 -12.10
N HIS A 153 -0.95 13.29 -11.71
CA HIS A 153 -1.71 14.50 -12.07
C HIS A 153 -3.18 14.52 -11.58
N GLY A 154 -4.02 15.39 -12.14
CA GLY A 154 -5.45 15.50 -11.80
C GLY A 154 -5.96 16.94 -11.80
N ASP A 155 -7.25 17.11 -12.11
CA ASP A 155 -7.96 18.39 -12.21
C ASP A 155 -7.17 19.43 -13.06
N HIS A 156 -6.60 20.47 -12.46
CA HIS A 156 -5.92 21.54 -13.18
C HIS A 156 -4.51 21.13 -13.66
N ASP A 157 -3.90 20.11 -13.06
CA ASP A 157 -2.67 19.51 -13.55
C ASP A 157 -3.02 18.46 -14.61
N THR A 158 -2.80 18.78 -15.88
CA THR A 158 -3.13 17.89 -17.00
C THR A 158 -2.06 16.84 -17.27
N GLY A 159 -0.87 16.99 -16.69
CA GLY A 159 0.33 16.30 -17.15
C GLY A 159 0.66 16.61 -18.62
N GLY A 160 1.33 15.66 -19.27
CA GLY A 160 1.61 15.65 -20.69
C GLY A 160 0.34 15.72 -21.55
N ARG A 161 0.45 16.33 -22.73
CA ARG A 161 -0.68 16.49 -23.65
C ARG A 161 -0.25 16.15 -25.06
N GLY A 162 -1.12 15.44 -25.79
CA GLY A 162 -0.84 15.05 -27.16
C GLY A 162 -2.10 14.63 -27.89
N PHE A 163 -2.28 15.15 -29.11
CA PHE A 163 -3.35 14.76 -30.04
C PHE A 163 -4.77 14.65 -29.42
N GLY A 164 -5.10 15.53 -28.47
CA GLY A 164 -6.41 15.58 -27.82
C GLY A 164 -6.54 14.78 -26.53
N LEU A 165 -5.49 14.06 -26.10
CA LEU A 165 -5.43 13.40 -24.80
C LEU A 165 -4.69 14.27 -23.77
N ASN A 166 -5.12 14.19 -22.51
CA ASN A 166 -4.34 14.62 -21.36
C ASN A 166 -3.86 13.38 -20.59
N GLU A 167 -2.64 13.42 -20.09
CA GLU A 167 -2.05 12.33 -19.31
C GLU A 167 -2.91 11.96 -18.10
N LYS A 168 -3.41 12.96 -17.35
CA LYS A 168 -4.25 12.73 -16.16
C LYS A 168 -5.45 11.80 -16.40
N ASP A 169 -6.01 11.82 -17.61
CA ASP A 169 -7.18 11.04 -18.00
C ASP A 169 -6.74 9.61 -18.37
N VAL A 170 -5.65 9.50 -19.15
CA VAL A 170 -5.09 8.23 -19.60
C VAL A 170 -4.57 7.41 -18.42
N VAL A 171 -3.82 8.02 -17.50
CA VAL A 171 -3.23 7.32 -16.36
C VAL A 171 -4.29 6.93 -15.33
N LEU A 172 -5.39 7.69 -15.22
CA LEU A 172 -6.52 7.30 -14.37
C LEU A 172 -7.20 6.04 -14.91
N ASP A 173 -7.47 5.98 -16.22
CA ASP A 173 -8.05 4.79 -16.85
C ASP A 173 -7.18 3.54 -16.63
N ILE A 174 -5.86 3.66 -16.82
CA ILE A 174 -4.90 2.56 -16.63
C ILE A 174 -4.86 2.14 -15.16
N ALA A 175 -4.82 3.09 -14.22
CA ALA A 175 -4.74 2.81 -12.80
C ALA A 175 -6.01 2.13 -12.27
N LEU A 176 -7.20 2.58 -12.69
CA LEU A 176 -8.46 1.96 -12.29
C LEU A 176 -8.55 0.51 -12.77
N GLU A 177 -8.13 0.23 -14.00
CA GLU A 177 -8.07 -1.15 -14.48
C GLU A 177 -6.98 -1.97 -13.76
N THR A 178 -5.85 -1.35 -13.39
CA THR A 178 -4.81 -2.00 -12.59
C THR A 178 -5.38 -2.47 -11.23
N VAL A 179 -6.14 -1.59 -10.56
CA VAL A 179 -6.81 -1.91 -9.30
C VAL A 179 -7.82 -3.05 -9.49
N GLU A 180 -8.71 -2.93 -10.47
CA GLU A 180 -9.74 -3.94 -10.75
C GLU A 180 -9.12 -5.32 -10.99
N VAL A 181 -8.05 -5.41 -11.80
CA VAL A 181 -7.39 -6.69 -12.10
C VAL A 181 -6.69 -7.26 -10.87
N LEU A 182 -6.00 -6.44 -10.07
CA LEU A 182 -5.36 -6.90 -8.83
C LEU A 182 -6.39 -7.49 -7.86
N GLU A 183 -7.50 -6.79 -7.63
CA GLU A 183 -8.51 -7.21 -6.66
C GLU A 183 -9.34 -8.40 -7.16
N SER A 184 -9.73 -8.41 -8.43
CA SER A 184 -10.65 -9.41 -9.01
C SER A 184 -9.96 -10.66 -9.54
N GLU A 185 -8.69 -10.60 -9.94
CA GLU A 185 -7.98 -11.74 -10.54
C GLU A 185 -6.91 -12.36 -9.61
N TYR A 186 -6.50 -11.70 -8.52
CA TYR A 186 -5.45 -12.18 -7.62
C TYR A 186 -5.88 -12.26 -6.14
N LYS A 187 -5.37 -13.28 -5.45
CA LYS A 187 -5.47 -13.45 -4.00
C LYS A 187 -4.28 -12.77 -3.32
N GLY A 188 -4.53 -12.22 -2.14
CA GLY A 188 -3.52 -11.54 -1.33
C GLY A 188 -3.22 -10.10 -1.77
N ALA A 189 -3.84 -9.59 -2.84
CA ALA A 189 -3.77 -8.16 -3.16
C ALA A 189 -4.82 -7.39 -2.36
N ASN A 190 -4.37 -6.50 -1.48
CA ASN A 190 -5.20 -5.46 -0.88
C ASN A 190 -4.74 -4.13 -1.51
N VAL A 191 -5.64 -3.38 -2.14
CA VAL A 191 -5.25 -2.26 -3.01
C VAL A 191 -5.92 -0.96 -2.57
N ASN A 192 -5.14 0.12 -2.50
CA ASN A 192 -5.67 1.47 -2.34
C ASN A 192 -5.13 2.38 -3.44
N ILE A 193 -5.80 3.50 -3.67
CA ILE A 193 -5.49 4.42 -4.77
C ILE A 193 -5.55 5.88 -4.33
N SER A 194 -4.65 6.73 -4.83
CA SER A 194 -4.61 8.16 -4.46
C SER A 194 -5.83 8.96 -4.94
N ARG A 195 -6.39 8.61 -6.10
CA ARG A 195 -7.61 9.22 -6.65
C ARG A 195 -8.36 8.24 -7.57
N THR A 196 -9.68 8.27 -7.52
CA THR A 196 -10.57 7.47 -8.39
C THR A 196 -11.30 8.32 -9.43
N THR A 197 -11.14 9.64 -9.37
CA THR A 197 -11.75 10.61 -10.28
C THR A 197 -10.71 11.65 -10.71
N ASP A 198 -11.13 12.58 -11.56
CA ASP A 198 -10.33 13.74 -11.97
C ASP A 198 -10.23 14.78 -10.84
N THR A 199 -9.46 14.44 -9.81
CA THR A 199 -9.19 15.28 -8.63
C THR A 199 -7.68 15.51 -8.51
N PHE A 200 -7.28 16.74 -8.21
CA PHE A 200 -5.89 17.05 -7.92
C PHE A 200 -5.51 16.61 -6.49
N VAL A 201 -4.45 15.81 -6.38
CA VAL A 201 -3.82 15.42 -5.11
C VAL A 201 -2.38 15.92 -5.13
N GLU A 202 -1.96 16.59 -4.06
CA GLU A 202 -0.60 17.14 -3.95
C GLU A 202 0.46 16.03 -3.89
N LEU A 203 1.66 16.30 -4.40
CA LEU A 203 2.73 15.28 -4.46
C LEU A 203 3.09 14.69 -3.09
N GLU A 204 3.14 15.53 -2.06
CA GLU A 204 3.42 15.10 -0.69
C GLU A 204 2.24 14.33 -0.09
N GLU A 205 1.00 14.72 -0.43
CA GLU A 205 -0.21 14.04 0.03
C GLU A 205 -0.31 12.63 -0.55
N ARG A 206 0.05 12.41 -1.82
CA ARG A 206 0.08 11.07 -2.43
C ARG A 206 0.97 10.09 -1.67
N ALA A 207 2.18 10.53 -1.33
CA ALA A 207 3.11 9.74 -0.54
C ALA A 207 2.58 9.55 0.89
N GLN A 208 2.01 10.61 1.49
CA GLN A 208 1.44 10.55 2.82
C GLN A 208 0.26 9.59 2.91
N MET A 209 -0.62 9.52 1.92
CA MET A 209 -1.72 8.55 1.87
C MET A 209 -1.20 7.10 1.88
N ALA A 210 -0.16 6.80 1.09
CA ALA A 210 0.46 5.48 1.09
C ALA A 210 1.13 5.15 2.43
N ASN A 211 1.84 6.11 3.01
CA ASN A 211 2.48 5.97 4.33
C ASN A 211 1.42 5.81 5.44
N ASP A 212 0.33 6.57 5.37
CA ASP A 212 -0.77 6.55 6.33
C ASP A 212 -1.65 5.33 6.19
N TRP A 213 -1.65 4.69 5.04
CA TRP A 213 -2.26 3.38 4.89
C TRP A 213 -1.31 2.25 5.27
N ASP A 214 0.00 2.51 5.46
CA ASP A 214 1.01 1.46 5.69
C ASP A 214 1.05 0.46 4.52
N ALA A 215 1.22 1.00 3.31
CA ALA A 215 1.38 0.18 2.12
C ALA A 215 2.71 -0.59 2.14
N ASP A 216 2.72 -1.82 1.63
CA ASP A 216 3.93 -2.60 1.40
C ASP A 216 4.66 -2.14 0.12
N TYR A 217 3.89 -1.63 -0.85
CA TYR A 217 4.41 -1.21 -2.14
C TYR A 217 3.65 -0.03 -2.73
N PHE A 218 4.38 0.92 -3.32
CA PHE A 218 3.82 2.10 -3.98
C PHE A 218 4.14 2.09 -5.48
N VAL A 219 3.12 2.31 -6.31
CA VAL A 219 3.24 2.34 -7.78
C VAL A 219 2.61 3.62 -8.31
N SER A 220 3.43 4.54 -8.83
CA SER A 220 2.95 5.73 -9.53
C SER A 220 2.91 5.47 -11.04
N ILE A 221 1.78 5.80 -11.69
CA ILE A 221 1.52 5.52 -13.10
C ILE A 221 1.44 6.84 -13.87
N HIS A 222 2.28 6.94 -14.90
CA HIS A 222 2.46 8.13 -15.74
C HIS A 222 2.54 7.77 -17.24
N ASN A 223 2.42 8.78 -18.10
CA ASN A 223 2.81 8.70 -19.51
C ASN A 223 3.82 9.81 -19.82
N ASN A 224 4.88 9.47 -20.53
CA ASN A 224 5.90 10.44 -20.87
C ASN A 224 5.37 11.51 -21.85
N ALA A 225 6.03 12.66 -21.89
CA ALA A 225 5.91 13.66 -22.97
C ALA A 225 7.24 14.38 -23.17
N TYR A 226 7.64 14.65 -24.42
CA TYR A 226 8.92 15.33 -24.68
C TYR A 226 8.93 16.22 -25.93
N ASN A 227 9.04 15.64 -27.12
CA ASN A 227 9.23 16.35 -28.39
C ASN A 227 8.42 15.77 -29.56
N GLY A 228 7.46 14.89 -29.25
CA GLY A 228 6.63 14.15 -30.19
C GLY A 228 7.30 13.10 -31.06
N SER A 229 8.60 12.85 -30.89
CA SER A 229 9.33 11.77 -31.57
C SER A 229 9.87 10.70 -30.63
N ALA A 230 10.13 11.05 -29.36
CA ALA A 230 10.46 10.07 -28.32
C ALA A 230 9.30 9.07 -28.13
N HIS A 231 9.64 7.83 -27.81
CA HIS A 231 8.72 6.70 -27.66
C HIS A 231 9.37 5.63 -26.79
N GLY A 232 8.57 4.70 -26.28
CA GLY A 232 8.97 3.56 -25.47
C GLY A 232 8.50 3.61 -24.02
N PHE A 233 8.88 2.58 -23.27
CA PHE A 233 8.58 2.40 -21.84
C PHE A 233 9.84 2.56 -20.98
N GLU A 234 9.71 3.22 -19.83
CA GLU A 234 10.75 3.33 -18.80
C GLU A 234 10.15 3.29 -17.39
N SER A 235 10.97 2.91 -16.41
CA SER A 235 10.60 2.95 -15.00
C SER A 235 11.63 3.68 -14.16
N TYR A 236 11.19 4.22 -13.03
CA TYR A 236 12.01 5.01 -12.12
C TYR A 236 11.86 4.54 -10.68
N ILE A 237 12.98 4.51 -9.96
CA ILE A 237 13.04 4.48 -8.49
C ILE A 237 13.70 5.77 -7.98
N TYR A 238 13.69 5.98 -6.67
CA TYR A 238 14.41 7.12 -6.09
C TYR A 238 15.93 7.01 -6.35
N ASP A 239 16.60 8.13 -6.65
CA ASP A 239 18.06 8.20 -6.89
C ASP A 239 18.89 8.39 -5.61
N GLY A 240 18.24 8.42 -4.44
CA GLY A 240 18.91 8.34 -3.14
C GLY A 240 19.09 6.90 -2.67
N ASN A 241 19.08 6.72 -1.34
CA ASN A 241 19.20 5.39 -0.74
C ASN A 241 17.85 4.64 -0.83
N VAL A 242 17.85 3.49 -1.49
CA VAL A 242 16.68 2.62 -1.64
C VAL A 242 16.99 1.22 -1.09
N SER A 243 15.96 0.47 -0.73
CA SER A 243 16.12 -0.91 -0.25
C SER A 243 16.48 -1.86 -1.40
N ALA A 244 17.11 -3.00 -1.08
CA ALA A 244 17.35 -4.06 -2.06
C ALA A 244 16.03 -4.56 -2.67
N ASN A 245 14.97 -4.64 -1.88
CA ASN A 245 13.63 -4.99 -2.35
C ASN A 245 13.11 -4.01 -3.40
N THR A 246 13.35 -2.70 -3.25
CA THR A 246 12.95 -1.69 -4.25
C THR A 246 13.62 -1.93 -5.61
N ILE A 247 14.91 -2.28 -5.60
CA ILE A 247 15.68 -2.57 -6.81
C ILE A 247 15.15 -3.87 -7.46
N GLU A 248 14.96 -4.92 -6.68
CA GLU A 248 14.46 -6.21 -7.15
C GLU A 248 13.05 -6.08 -7.77
N LYS A 249 12.15 -5.35 -7.10
CA LYS A 249 10.79 -5.13 -7.61
C LYS A 249 10.79 -4.27 -8.87
N GLN A 250 11.67 -3.27 -8.98
CA GLN A 250 11.84 -2.53 -10.22
C GLN A 250 12.26 -3.44 -11.36
N GLU A 251 13.24 -4.32 -11.14
CA GLU A 251 13.71 -5.27 -12.15
C GLU A 251 12.58 -6.20 -12.63
N GLN A 252 11.88 -6.85 -11.70
CA GLN A 252 10.79 -7.78 -12.01
C GLN A 252 9.65 -7.09 -12.77
N ILE A 253 9.15 -5.96 -12.25
CA ILE A 253 8.02 -5.24 -12.84
C ILE A 253 8.41 -4.65 -14.20
N HIS A 254 9.59 -4.02 -14.31
CA HIS A 254 10.04 -3.41 -15.55
C HIS A 254 10.21 -4.44 -16.66
N HIS A 255 10.88 -5.56 -16.40
CA HIS A 255 11.09 -6.57 -17.43
C HIS A 255 9.77 -7.21 -17.88
N TYR A 256 8.85 -7.49 -16.96
CA TYR A 256 7.54 -8.01 -17.33
C TYR A 256 6.79 -7.05 -18.27
N ILE A 257 6.66 -5.79 -17.90
CA ILE A 257 5.94 -4.79 -18.71
C ILE A 257 6.66 -4.58 -20.05
N ALA A 258 7.98 -4.40 -20.05
CA ALA A 258 8.76 -4.18 -21.26
C ALA A 258 8.60 -5.33 -22.27
N ASP A 259 8.64 -6.58 -21.80
CA ASP A 259 8.47 -7.76 -22.65
C ASP A 259 7.05 -7.84 -23.23
N GLU A 260 6.02 -7.57 -22.42
CA GLU A 260 4.64 -7.58 -22.89
C GLU A 260 4.36 -6.48 -23.93
N LEU A 261 4.82 -5.25 -23.67
CA LEU A 261 4.63 -4.14 -24.61
C LEU A 261 5.43 -4.34 -25.91
N ASN A 262 6.63 -4.92 -25.83
CA ASN A 262 7.41 -5.24 -27.01
C ASN A 262 6.73 -6.30 -27.88
N LYS A 263 6.27 -7.42 -27.29
CA LYS A 263 5.59 -8.49 -28.02
C LYS A 263 4.32 -8.01 -28.73
N ARG A 264 3.58 -7.08 -28.12
CA ARG A 264 2.25 -6.67 -28.60
C ARG A 264 2.32 -5.55 -29.62
N ASN A 265 3.16 -4.55 -29.39
CA ASN A 265 3.15 -3.31 -30.16
C ASN A 265 4.54 -2.83 -30.57
N ASN A 266 5.58 -3.65 -30.35
CA ASN A 266 6.97 -3.30 -30.61
C ASN A 266 7.36 -1.98 -29.91
N ILE A 267 6.91 -1.82 -28.67
CA ILE A 267 7.30 -0.69 -27.82
C ILE A 267 8.75 -0.90 -27.37
N ASP A 268 9.54 0.17 -27.46
CA ASP A 268 10.95 0.15 -27.09
C ASP A 268 11.12 0.11 -25.58
N ASN A 269 12.02 -0.76 -25.11
CA ASN A 269 12.49 -0.72 -23.73
C ASN A 269 13.56 0.37 -23.58
N ARG A 270 13.25 1.42 -22.81
CA ARG A 270 14.15 2.57 -22.55
C ARG A 270 14.92 2.46 -21.23
N GLY A 271 14.76 1.33 -20.54
CA GLY A 271 15.52 0.93 -19.37
C GLY A 271 14.93 1.39 -18.04
N MET A 272 15.48 0.77 -16.99
CA MET A 272 15.28 1.13 -15.59
C MET A 272 16.17 2.32 -15.23
N LYS A 273 15.60 3.29 -14.53
CA LYS A 273 16.26 4.54 -14.18
C LYS A 273 16.04 4.88 -12.72
N SER A 274 16.75 5.91 -12.26
CA SER A 274 16.56 6.50 -10.94
C SER A 274 16.44 8.01 -11.07
N ARG A 275 15.55 8.63 -10.27
CA ARG A 275 15.35 10.08 -10.26
C ARG A 275 14.75 10.56 -8.93
N ASN A 276 15.07 11.79 -8.57
CA ASN A 276 14.57 12.45 -7.36
C ASN A 276 13.10 12.92 -7.42
N PHE A 277 12.17 12.04 -7.80
CA PHE A 277 10.74 12.34 -7.81
C PHE A 277 10.18 12.44 -6.38
N ASN A 278 9.28 13.40 -6.13
CA ASN A 278 8.74 13.67 -4.79
C ASN A 278 8.06 12.43 -4.19
N VAL A 279 7.15 11.80 -4.93
CA VAL A 279 6.39 10.62 -4.48
C VAL A 279 7.30 9.42 -4.13
N LEU A 280 8.41 9.26 -4.86
CA LEU A 280 9.38 8.18 -4.59
C LEU A 280 10.30 8.50 -3.40
N ARG A 281 10.63 9.78 -3.18
CA ARG A 281 11.48 10.21 -2.06
C ARG A 281 10.75 10.21 -0.72
N ASN A 282 9.45 10.53 -0.74
CA ASN A 282 8.66 10.77 0.47
C ASN A 282 7.81 9.55 0.89
N THR A 283 7.83 8.45 0.13
CA THR A 283 7.27 7.17 0.54
C THR A 283 8.22 6.42 1.48
N THR A 284 7.68 5.71 2.47
CA THR A 284 8.47 4.95 3.45
C THR A 284 8.63 3.47 3.10
N MET A 285 7.85 2.98 2.14
CA MET A 285 7.89 1.62 1.61
C MET A 285 8.68 1.55 0.29
N SER A 286 8.78 0.35 -0.31
CA SER A 286 9.37 0.24 -1.65
C SER A 286 8.45 0.88 -2.70
N ALA A 287 9.03 1.66 -3.61
CA ALA A 287 8.27 2.49 -4.53
C ALA A 287 8.84 2.47 -5.95
N ILE A 288 7.96 2.50 -6.95
CA ILE A 288 8.30 2.60 -8.38
C ILE A 288 7.39 3.63 -9.06
N LEU A 289 7.93 4.32 -10.07
CA LEU A 289 7.16 5.13 -11.00
C LEU A 289 7.31 4.54 -12.40
N LEU A 290 6.19 4.39 -13.11
CA LEU A 290 6.11 3.82 -14.45
C LEU A 290 5.76 4.92 -15.45
N GLU A 291 6.57 5.09 -16.49
CA GLU A 291 6.25 5.94 -17.63
C GLU A 291 5.85 5.07 -18.82
N LEU A 292 4.55 4.86 -18.97
CA LEU A 292 3.98 3.98 -19.99
C LEU A 292 3.79 4.75 -21.30
N LEU A 293 4.69 4.57 -22.27
CA LEU A 293 4.61 5.23 -23.59
C LEU A 293 4.73 6.77 -23.51
N PHE A 294 4.76 7.43 -24.66
CA PHE A 294 4.84 8.88 -24.84
C PHE A 294 3.52 9.41 -25.42
N ILE A 295 2.79 10.20 -24.64
CA ILE A 295 1.48 10.74 -25.03
C ILE A 295 1.58 11.71 -26.21
N ASP A 296 2.73 12.36 -26.41
CA ASP A 296 2.96 13.31 -27.49
C ASP A 296 3.54 12.67 -28.76
N ASN A 297 3.82 11.37 -28.74
CA ASN A 297 4.23 10.60 -29.92
C ASN A 297 3.00 10.13 -30.72
N TRP A 298 3.00 10.35 -32.04
CA TRP A 298 1.81 10.05 -32.85
C TRP A 298 1.42 8.55 -32.85
N ALA A 299 2.39 7.64 -32.95
CA ALA A 299 2.10 6.21 -33.02
C ALA A 299 1.62 5.67 -31.66
N GLU A 300 2.28 6.06 -30.58
CA GLU A 300 1.90 5.64 -29.23
C GLU A 300 0.61 6.31 -28.75
N ASN A 301 0.39 7.59 -29.07
CA ASN A 301 -0.88 8.25 -28.81
C ASN A 301 -2.05 7.56 -29.52
N THR A 302 -1.86 7.09 -30.75
CA THR A 302 -2.89 6.30 -31.47
C THR A 302 -3.29 5.06 -30.69
N LEU A 303 -2.35 4.40 -30.00
CA LEU A 303 -2.65 3.30 -29.08
C LEU A 303 -3.39 3.81 -27.84
N LEU A 304 -2.94 4.91 -27.22
CA LEU A 304 -3.56 5.49 -26.01
C LEU A 304 -4.96 6.07 -26.25
N GLN A 305 -5.34 6.38 -27.49
CA GLN A 305 -6.71 6.77 -27.85
C GLN A 305 -7.69 5.61 -27.74
N ASP A 306 -7.22 4.36 -27.90
CA ASP A 306 -8.03 3.17 -27.72
C ASP A 306 -8.17 2.84 -26.23
N SER A 307 -9.39 2.98 -25.71
CA SER A 307 -9.67 2.63 -24.31
C SER A 307 -9.46 1.15 -24.01
N GLY A 308 -9.60 0.26 -25.00
CA GLY A 308 -9.27 -1.15 -24.88
C GLY A 308 -7.77 -1.38 -24.67
N TYR A 309 -6.93 -0.58 -25.33
CA TYR A 309 -5.48 -0.63 -25.11
C TYR A 309 -5.10 -0.08 -23.73
N ARG A 310 -5.76 1.00 -23.25
CA ARG A 310 -5.56 1.48 -21.87
C ARG A 310 -5.90 0.43 -20.82
N LYS A 311 -6.98 -0.33 -21.03
CA LYS A 311 -7.32 -1.48 -20.16
C LYS A 311 -6.25 -2.57 -20.21
N GLU A 312 -5.75 -2.89 -21.40
CA GLU A 312 -4.66 -3.85 -21.53
C GLU A 312 -3.40 -3.40 -20.80
N LEU A 313 -3.05 -2.11 -20.85
CA LEU A 313 -1.93 -1.55 -20.06
C LEU A 313 -2.16 -1.71 -18.55
N GLY A 314 -3.39 -1.49 -18.08
CA GLY A 314 -3.76 -1.70 -16.68
C GLY A 314 -3.60 -3.17 -16.27
N LYS A 315 -4.09 -4.10 -17.10
CA LYS A 315 -3.91 -5.54 -16.88
C LYS A 315 -2.45 -5.98 -16.87
N VAL A 316 -1.65 -5.54 -17.84
CA VAL A 316 -0.21 -5.83 -17.90
C VAL A 316 0.52 -5.29 -16.67
N THR A 317 0.14 -4.10 -16.19
CA THR A 317 0.69 -3.49 -14.98
C THR A 317 0.32 -4.29 -13.73
N ALA A 318 -0.95 -4.68 -13.58
CA ALA A 318 -1.44 -5.51 -12.49
C ALA A 318 -0.73 -6.87 -12.46
N ASP A 319 -0.63 -7.54 -13.61
CA ASP A 319 0.06 -8.82 -13.73
C ASP A 319 1.54 -8.69 -13.36
N ALA A 320 2.23 -7.62 -13.79
CA ALA A 320 3.62 -7.38 -13.43
C ALA A 320 3.81 -7.23 -11.92
N ILE A 321 2.94 -6.45 -11.27
CA ILE A 321 2.95 -6.26 -9.81
C ILE A 321 2.69 -7.60 -9.11
N ALA A 322 1.62 -8.30 -9.46
CA ALA A 322 1.24 -9.56 -8.86
C ALA A 322 2.33 -10.64 -8.99
N ASN A 323 2.93 -10.76 -10.18
CA ASN A 323 4.05 -11.69 -10.40
C ASN A 323 5.26 -11.32 -9.53
N SER A 324 5.57 -10.04 -9.35
CA SER A 324 6.69 -9.63 -8.50
C SER A 324 6.50 -10.08 -7.04
N PHE A 325 5.26 -10.17 -6.55
CA PHE A 325 4.91 -10.64 -5.21
C PHE A 325 4.55 -12.13 -5.12
N ASN A 326 4.61 -12.87 -6.23
CA ASN A 326 4.15 -14.26 -6.33
C ASN A 326 2.69 -14.44 -5.89
N LEU A 327 1.82 -13.47 -6.17
CA LEU A 327 0.41 -13.57 -5.85
C LEU A 327 -0.26 -14.66 -6.68
N GLU A 328 -1.11 -15.45 -6.04
CA GLU A 328 -1.87 -16.50 -6.70
C GLU A 328 -3.07 -15.92 -7.44
N ARG A 329 -3.39 -16.45 -8.62
CA ARG A 329 -4.66 -16.12 -9.29
C ARG A 329 -5.85 -16.72 -8.54
N ARG A 330 -6.99 -16.01 -8.59
CA ARG A 330 -8.26 -16.46 -8.02
C ARG A 330 -8.83 -17.67 -8.75
#